data_AF-A0A0J5IRS7-F1
#
_entry.id   AF-A0A0J5IRS7-F1
#
_cell.length_a   1.000
_cell.length_b   1.000
_cell.length_c   1.000
_cell.angle_alpha   90.00
_cell.angle_beta   90.00
_cell.angle_gamma   90.00
#
_symmetry.space_group_name_H-M   'P 1'
#
loop_
_entity.id
_entity.type
_entity.pdbx_description
1 polymer ?
#
loop_
_entity_poly.entity_id
_entity_poly.type
_entity_poly.pdbx_seq_one_letter_code
_entity_poly.pdbx_strand_id
1 'polypeptide(L)' 'MLFFICRDNHLHLYGGSIRMLMIRAKGKERTITPVQNTWDSFFLLGQSVADDFLSERPDQVTSQRESFDD' A
#
# COMPACT_ATOMS: atom_id res chain seq x y z
N MET A 1 -18.73 22.42 2.23
CA MET A 1 -17.46 22.66 2.94
C MET A 1 -16.35 22.00 2.16
N LEU A 2 -15.68 22.73 1.26
CA LEU A 2 -14.48 22.24 0.59
C LEU A 2 -13.33 22.30 1.60
N PHE A 3 -12.76 21.15 1.95
CA PHE A 3 -11.56 21.09 2.77
C PHE A 3 -10.36 21.43 1.90
N PHE A 4 -9.91 22.68 1.95
CA PHE A 4 -8.62 23.09 1.41
C PHE A 4 -7.54 22.60 2.39
N ILE A 5 -6.99 21.43 2.13
CA ILE A 5 -5.75 21.02 2.79
C ILE A 5 -4.63 21.71 2.01
N CYS A 6 -4.06 22.75 2.59
CA CYS A 6 -2.79 23.29 2.11
C CYS A 6 -1.76 22.18 2.26
N ARG A 7 -1.38 21.55 1.14
CA ARG A 7 -0.57 20.33 1.15
C ARG A 7 0.85 20.73 1.53
N ASP A 8 1.30 20.33 2.70
CA ASP A 8 2.70 20.45 3.08
C ASP A 8 3.52 19.47 2.24
N ASN A 9 4.62 19.91 1.62
CA ASN A 9 5.40 19.11 0.67
C ASN A 9 6.00 17.84 1.28
N HIS A 10 6.01 17.72 2.62
CA HIS A 10 6.47 16.55 3.35
C HIS A 10 5.41 15.44 3.48
N LEU A 11 4.12 15.75 3.24
CA LEU A 11 2.99 14.80 3.33
C LEU A 11 2.57 14.31 1.94
N HIS A 12 3.53 13.78 1.18
CA HIS A 12 3.23 13.05 -0.03
C HIS A 12 2.58 11.71 0.33
N LEU A 13 1.31 11.56 -0.05
CA LEU A 13 0.67 10.24 -0.19
C LEU A 13 1.37 9.57 -1.39
N TYR A 14 2.54 8.99 -1.15
CA TYR A 14 3.49 8.61 -2.19
C TYR A 14 2.92 7.56 -3.12
N GLY A 15 3.14 7.81 -4.40
CA GLY A 15 2.58 7.07 -5.52
C GLY A 15 1.66 8.01 -6.29
N GLY A 16 2.19 8.75 -7.27
CA GLY A 16 1.45 9.70 -8.13
C GLY A 16 0.24 9.13 -8.90
N SER A 17 -0.17 7.92 -8.55
CA SER A 17 -1.33 7.16 -9.00
C SER A 17 -2.55 7.28 -8.07
N ILE A 18 -2.41 7.76 -6.82
CA ILE A 18 -3.55 7.80 -5.88
C ILE A 18 -4.51 8.92 -6.26
N ARG A 19 -5.61 8.55 -6.94
CA ARG A 19 -6.69 9.48 -7.34
C ARG A 19 -7.91 9.47 -6.43
N MET A 20 -8.00 8.52 -5.49
CA MET A 20 -9.17 8.34 -4.62
C MET A 20 -8.78 8.13 -3.15
N LEU A 21 -9.40 8.92 -2.28
CA LEU A 21 -9.14 8.94 -0.83
C LEU A 21 -10.43 8.72 -0.04
N MET A 22 -10.34 7.99 1.07
CA MET A 22 -11.38 7.86 2.08
C MET A 22 -11.13 8.90 3.18
N ILE A 23 -12.18 9.61 3.56
CA ILE A 23 -12.13 10.59 4.67
C ILE A 23 -13.03 10.08 5.78
N ARG A 24 -12.45 9.86 6.96
CA ARG A 24 -13.19 9.55 8.19
C ARG A 24 -13.12 10.72 9.16
N ALA A 25 -14.27 11.15 9.66
CA ALA A 25 -14.37 12.18 10.69
C ALA A 25 -14.65 11.57 12.06
N LYS A 26 -13.87 11.97 13.08
CA LYS A 26 -14.14 11.64 14.49
C LYS A 26 -13.99 12.91 15.33
N GLY A 27 -15.12 13.54 15.67
CA GLY A 27 -15.11 14.85 16.35
C GLY A 27 -14.42 15.92 15.50
N LYS A 28 -13.33 16.51 16.03
CA LYS A 28 -12.51 17.52 15.33
C LYS A 28 -11.39 16.92 14.45
N GLU A 29 -11.16 15.60 14.53
CA GLU A 29 -10.12 14.90 13.77
C GLU A 29 -10.64 14.44 12.41
N ARG A 30 -9.77 14.44 11.40
CA ARG A 30 -10.02 13.88 10.07
C ARG A 30 -8.86 12.96 9.70
N THR A 31 -9.18 11.68 9.49
CA THR A 31 -8.23 10.69 8.97
C THR A 31 -8.42 10.57 7.47
N ILE A 32 -7.31 10.62 6.71
CA ILE A 32 -7.29 10.51 5.26
C ILE A 32 -6.47 9.29 4.89
N THR A 33 -7.09 8.33 4.21
CA THR A 33 -6.43 7.11 3.75
C THR A 33 -6.70 6.90 2.26
N PRO A 34 -5.76 6.33 1.48
CA PRO A 34 -6.06 5.85 0.14
C PRO A 34 -7.20 4.82 0.16
N VAL A 35 -8.12 4.89 -0.81
CA VAL A 35 -9.19 3.86 -0.92
C VAL A 35 -8.65 2.56 -1.49
N GLN A 36 -7.71 2.68 -2.41
CA GLN A 36 -7.09 1.56 -3.11
C GLN A 36 -5.94 1.03 -2.24
N ASN A 37 -5.75 -0.29 -2.21
CA ASN A 37 -4.78 -1.04 -1.39
C ASN A 37 -5.29 -1.56 -0.03
N THR A 38 -6.60 -1.79 0.12
CA THR A 38 -7.06 -2.70 1.17
C THR A 38 -6.84 -4.15 0.73
N TRP A 39 -6.49 -5.03 1.66
CA TRP A 39 -6.42 -6.47 1.42
C TRP A 39 -7.75 -6.96 0.82
N ASP A 40 -8.88 -6.50 1.36
CA ASP A 40 -10.22 -6.83 0.86
C ASP A 40 -10.38 -6.49 -0.63
N SER A 41 -9.96 -5.30 -1.06
CA SER A 41 -10.05 -4.94 -2.48
C SER A 41 -9.19 -5.85 -3.35
N PHE A 42 -7.93 -6.12 -2.97
CA PHE A 42 -7.06 -6.99 -3.75
C PHE A 42 -7.62 -8.41 -3.91
N PHE A 43 -8.11 -9.01 -2.83
CA PHE A 43 -8.61 -10.40 -2.87
C PHE A 43 -10.05 -10.52 -3.43
N LEU A 44 -10.89 -9.47 -3.32
CA LEU A 44 -12.28 -9.50 -3.81
C LEU A 44 -12.44 -9.01 -5.25
N LEU A 45 -11.45 -8.35 -5.84
CA LEU A 45 -11.53 -7.78 -7.20
C LEU A 45 -11.64 -8.84 -8.32
N GLY A 46 -11.57 -10.15 -8.00
CA GLY A 46 -11.79 -11.25 -8.93
C GLY A 46 -10.77 -11.34 -10.08
N GLN A 47 -9.76 -10.46 -10.07
CA GLN A 47 -8.65 -10.51 -11.03
C GLN A 47 -7.74 -11.67 -10.66
N SER A 48 -7.74 -12.69 -11.51
CA SER A 48 -6.79 -13.79 -11.41
C SER A 48 -5.48 -13.40 -12.09
N VAL A 49 -4.39 -13.99 -11.62
CA VAL A 49 -3.12 -13.98 -12.34
C VAL A 49 -3.25 -14.79 -13.64
N ALA A 50 -2.36 -14.56 -14.60
CA ALA A 50 -2.28 -15.39 -15.81
C ALA A 50 -1.85 -16.82 -15.48
N ASP A 51 -2.22 -17.79 -16.31
CA ASP A 51 -1.95 -19.21 -16.08
C ASP A 51 -0.45 -19.56 -16.01
N ASP A 52 0.41 -18.71 -16.58
CA ASP A 52 1.86 -18.83 -16.61
C ASP A 52 2.57 -17.99 -15.54
N PHE A 53 1.83 -17.32 -14.65
CA PHE A 53 2.40 -16.48 -13.60
C PHE A 53 3.13 -17.33 -12.54
N LEU A 54 4.46 -17.20 -12.48
CA LEU A 54 5.33 -18.00 -11.59
C LEU A 54 5.06 -19.51 -11.73
N SER A 55 5.10 -20.00 -12.97
CA SER A 55 4.97 -21.43 -13.31
C SER A 55 5.86 -22.34 -12.45
N GLU A 56 7.04 -21.85 -12.07
CA GLU A 56 7.91 -22.47 -11.06
C GLU A 56 8.37 -21.42 -10.05
N ARG A 57 8.36 -21.79 -8.77
CA ARG A 57 8.92 -20.95 -7.70
C ARG A 57 10.44 -21.10 -7.72
N PRO A 58 11.21 -20.01 -7.89
CA PRO A 58 12.66 -20.11 -7.89
C PRO A 58 13.17 -20.57 -6.52
N ASP A 59 14.24 -21.35 -6.53
CA ASP A 59 14.91 -21.81 -5.32
C ASP A 59 15.48 -20.62 -4.53
N GLN A 60 15.17 -20.60 -3.24
CA GLN A 60 15.68 -19.58 -2.33
C GLN A 60 17.05 -20.03 -1.78
N VAL A 61 18.13 -19.43 -2.27
CA VAL A 61 19.47 -19.65 -1.72
C VAL A 61 19.61 -18.81 -0.44
N THR A 62 19.77 -19.48 0.70
CA THR A 62 20.05 -18.82 1.98
C THR A 62 21.57 -18.63 2.11
N SER A 63 22.03 -17.39 2.26
CA SER A 63 23.44 -17.11 2.58
C SER A 63 23.72 -17.32 4.07
N GLN A 64 24.98 -17.57 4.42
CA GLN A 64 25.39 -17.59 5.82
C GLN A 64 25.13 -16.21 6.44
N ARG A 65 24.37 -16.19 7.55
CA ARG A 65 24.18 -14.99 8.36
C ARG A 65 25.49 -14.68 9.08
N GLU A 66 25.85 -13.40 9.20
CA GLU A 66 27.02 -12.99 9.99
C GLU A 66 26.89 -13.44 11.45
N SER A 67 28.04 -13.79 12.05
CA SER A 67 28.12 -14.12 13.48
C SER A 67 27.86 -12.88 14.32
N PHE A 68 27.34 -13.09 15.54
CA PHE A 68 27.10 -12.02 16.50
C PHE A 68 28.36 -11.59 17.29
N ASP A 69 29.54 -12.12 16.98
CA ASP A 69 30.78 -11.78 17.70
C ASP A 69 31.28 -10.39 17.26
N ASP A 70 31.39 -9.51 18.26
CA ASP A 70 31.82 -8.09 18.21
C ASP A 70 33.34 -7.91 18.03
#